data_AF-A0A7S1CZL5-F1
#
_entry.id   AF-A0A7S1CZL5-F1
#
_cell.length_a   1.000
_cell.length_b   1.000
_cell.length_c   1.000
_cell.angle_alpha   90.00
_cell.angle_beta   90.00
_cell.angle_gamma   90.00
#
_symmetry.space_group_name_H-M   'P 1'
#
loop_
_entity.id
_entity.type
_entity.pdbx_description
1 polymer ?
#
loop_
_entity_poly.entity_id
_entity_poly.type
_entity_poly.pdbx_seq_one_letter_code
_entity_poly.pdbx_strand_id
1 'polypeptide(L)'
;VLLLKGDDPFARPDCDPKEFRTLLDTYLPQFSSLLDDETVATTAKKPPSFLPSFRYVGPRLNQDERTVVLGDCAHTVKPYFGLGANSALEDVKFLRDAIQSTNNLSDAVLEFSKQRAKEAEALVRISRELDRPGKLGFVTFILPLILDSIFHRLAPKLFEPNTIAMLQREGYGFQQVARRKRLDRLGQIGIIGGGLTGIIAATKFSVNAVAKCLGRKRSTVAATLIVALGAVRLIRPLMGYLVPGLAPADVLNKTKSKVTGAGGNELS
;
A
#
# COMPACT_ATOMS: atom_id res chain seq x y z
N VAL A 1 -0.19 -17.70 7.38
CA VAL A 1 -0.95 -17.74 6.12
C VAL A 1 0.05 -17.81 4.98
N LEU A 2 0.00 -18.86 4.15
CA LEU A 2 0.77 -18.95 2.91
C LEU A 2 -0.11 -18.49 1.76
N LEU A 3 0.36 -17.53 0.96
CA LEU A 3 -0.35 -17.09 -0.23
C LEU A 3 0.18 -17.87 -1.43
N LEU A 4 -0.66 -18.76 -1.94
CA LEU A 4 -0.37 -19.59 -3.11
C LEU A 4 -1.21 -19.11 -4.29
N LYS A 5 -0.68 -19.26 -5.50
CA LYS A 5 -1.51 -19.08 -6.71
C LYS A 5 -2.45 -20.26 -6.86
N GLY A 6 -3.57 -20.07 -7.55
CA GLY A 6 -4.57 -21.13 -7.72
C GLY A 6 -4.08 -22.35 -8.51
N ASP A 7 -3.03 -22.18 -9.32
CA ASP A 7 -2.36 -23.22 -10.09
C ASP A 7 -1.14 -23.83 -9.39
N ASP A 8 -0.86 -23.41 -8.15
CA ASP A 8 0.25 -23.93 -7.37
C ASP A 8 -0.01 -25.39 -6.95
N PRO A 9 0.98 -26.31 -7.04
CA PRO A 9 0.81 -27.71 -6.65
C PRO A 9 0.44 -27.91 -5.18
N PHE A 10 0.67 -26.93 -4.31
CA PHE A 10 0.27 -26.94 -2.90
C PHE A 10 -1.07 -26.23 -2.65
N ALA A 11 -1.71 -25.66 -3.68
CA ALA A 11 -3.05 -25.07 -3.60
C ALA A 11 -4.16 -26.14 -3.77
N ARG A 12 -4.00 -27.29 -3.12
CA ARG A 12 -4.96 -28.41 -3.14
C ARG A 12 -4.90 -29.16 -1.80
N PRO A 13 -5.99 -29.84 -1.40
CA PRO A 13 -5.96 -30.72 -0.23
C PRO A 13 -5.01 -31.91 -0.45
N ASP A 14 -4.72 -32.62 0.63
CA ASP A 14 -3.99 -33.91 0.62
C ASP A 14 -2.64 -33.86 -0.10
N CYS A 15 -1.86 -32.80 0.12
CA CYS A 15 -0.47 -32.73 -0.34
C CYS A 15 0.42 -33.69 0.46
N ASP A 16 1.52 -34.15 -0.14
CA ASP A 16 2.52 -34.94 0.59
C ASP A 16 3.16 -34.09 1.70
N PRO A 17 3.07 -34.51 2.99
CA PRO A 17 3.71 -33.80 4.10
C PRO A 17 5.20 -33.54 3.91
N LYS A 18 5.93 -34.44 3.24
CA LYS A 18 7.38 -34.27 2.99
C LYS A 18 7.66 -33.18 1.96
N GLU A 19 6.86 -33.13 0.89
CA GLU A 19 6.95 -32.07 -0.11
C GLU A 19 6.55 -30.72 0.51
N PHE A 20 5.51 -30.71 1.34
CA PHE A 20 5.09 -29.51 2.05
C PHE A 20 6.16 -29.03 3.05
N ARG A 21 6.82 -29.95 3.76
CA ARG A 21 7.97 -29.62 4.62
C ARG A 21 9.10 -28.99 3.81
N THR A 22 9.40 -29.55 2.65
CA THR A 22 10.44 -29.02 1.75
C THR A 22 10.12 -27.60 1.28
N LEU A 23 8.85 -27.32 0.96
CA LEU A 23 8.38 -25.97 0.63
C LEU A 23 8.64 -25.00 1.80
N LEU A 24 8.27 -25.40 3.02
CA LEU A 24 8.49 -24.59 4.22
C LEU A 24 9.97 -24.37 4.49
N ASP A 25 10.81 -25.38 4.38
CA ASP A 25 12.26 -25.27 4.56
C ASP A 25 12.90 -24.33 3.51
N THR A 26 12.38 -24.33 2.28
CA THR A 26 12.88 -23.49 1.20
C THR A 26 12.51 -22.01 1.38
N TYR A 27 11.26 -21.72 1.70
CA TYR A 27 10.73 -20.35 1.69
C TYR A 27 10.60 -19.71 3.07
N LEU A 28 10.49 -20.53 4.12
CA LEU A 28 10.19 -20.12 5.49
C LEU A 28 10.95 -20.97 6.53
N PRO A 29 12.29 -21.18 6.38
CA PRO A 29 13.05 -22.11 7.21
C PRO A 29 12.93 -21.82 8.71
N GLN A 30 12.84 -20.54 9.09
CA GLN A 30 12.69 -20.11 10.49
C GLN A 30 11.35 -20.50 11.11
N PHE A 31 10.30 -20.70 10.30
CA PHE A 31 9.01 -21.16 10.78
C PHE A 31 8.89 -22.68 10.67
N SER A 32 9.51 -23.27 9.64
CA SER A 32 9.54 -24.72 9.47
C SER A 32 10.12 -25.41 10.71
N SER A 33 11.23 -24.90 11.25
CA SER A 33 11.86 -25.45 12.46
C SER A 33 10.98 -25.42 13.72
N LEU A 34 9.92 -24.60 13.74
CA LEU A 34 8.99 -24.48 14.86
C LEU A 34 7.77 -25.42 14.75
N LEU A 35 7.59 -26.06 13.60
CA LEU A 35 6.47 -26.97 13.35
C LEU A 35 6.93 -28.41 13.50
N ASP A 36 6.23 -29.18 14.33
CA ASP A 36 6.42 -30.62 14.42
C ASP A 36 5.83 -31.35 13.18
N ASP A 37 6.26 -32.60 13.00
CA ASP A 37 5.86 -33.41 11.85
C ASP A 37 4.35 -33.66 11.80
N GLU A 38 3.69 -33.75 12.97
CA GLU A 38 2.24 -33.92 13.07
C GLU A 38 1.49 -32.69 12.55
N THR A 39 1.93 -31.49 12.92
CA THR A 39 1.35 -30.22 12.47
C THR A 39 1.54 -30.03 10.98
N VAL A 40 2.73 -30.37 10.46
CA VAL A 40 3.01 -30.34 9.02
C VAL A 40 2.10 -31.31 8.28
N ALA A 41 2.01 -32.56 8.74
CA ALA A 41 1.17 -33.57 8.11
C ALA A 41 -0.31 -33.22 8.15
N THR A 42 -0.79 -32.68 9.27
CA THR A 42 -2.18 -32.25 9.42
C THR A 42 -2.49 -31.03 8.57
N THR A 43 -1.54 -30.11 8.41
CA THR A 43 -1.71 -28.93 7.55
C THR A 43 -1.71 -29.29 6.08
N ALA A 44 -0.83 -30.20 5.64
CA ALA A 44 -0.74 -30.66 4.25
C ALA A 44 -2.04 -31.32 3.75
N LYS A 45 -2.83 -31.91 4.66
CA LYS A 45 -4.15 -32.49 4.35
C LYS A 45 -5.26 -31.44 4.16
N LYS A 46 -5.10 -30.23 4.71
CA LYS A 46 -6.17 -29.22 4.70
C LYS A 46 -6.36 -28.66 3.28
N PRO A 47 -7.61 -28.43 2.83
CA PRO A 47 -7.83 -27.69 1.60
C PRO A 47 -7.37 -26.23 1.75
N PRO A 48 -6.96 -25.57 0.66
CA PRO A 48 -6.65 -24.15 0.69
C PRO A 48 -7.91 -23.33 0.99
N SER A 49 -7.72 -22.17 1.60
CA SER A 49 -8.77 -21.17 1.74
C SER A 49 -8.66 -20.13 0.64
N PHE A 50 -9.81 -19.72 0.07
CA PHE A 50 -9.85 -18.69 -0.95
C PHE A 50 -9.95 -17.30 -0.32
N LEU A 51 -9.20 -16.34 -0.87
CA LEU A 51 -9.36 -14.96 -0.50
C LEU A 51 -10.67 -14.40 -1.08
N PRO A 52 -11.42 -13.58 -0.32
CA PRO A 52 -12.60 -12.94 -0.86
C PRO A 52 -12.23 -11.99 -2.00
N SER A 53 -13.14 -11.84 -2.96
CA SER A 53 -13.03 -10.77 -3.96
C SER A 53 -13.25 -9.43 -3.28
N PHE A 54 -12.67 -8.35 -3.81
CA PHE A 54 -13.01 -7.00 -3.38
C PHE A 54 -14.41 -6.61 -3.87
N ARG A 55 -15.37 -6.41 -2.99
CA ARG A 55 -16.74 -6.00 -3.33
C ARG A 55 -17.20 -4.85 -2.47
N TYR A 56 -18.05 -4.00 -3.04
CA TYR A 56 -18.76 -2.94 -2.36
C TYR A 56 -20.14 -2.83 -3.01
N VAL A 57 -21.20 -2.85 -2.21
CA VAL A 57 -22.59 -2.95 -2.69
C VAL A 57 -23.28 -1.61 -2.94
N GLY A 58 -22.58 -0.50 -2.72
CA GLY A 58 -23.19 0.83 -2.75
C GLY A 58 -23.69 1.31 -4.12
N PRO A 59 -24.16 2.57 -4.20
CA PRO A 59 -23.79 3.69 -3.35
C PRO A 59 -24.61 3.84 -2.05
N ARG A 60 -25.60 2.98 -1.81
CA ARG A 60 -26.41 2.95 -0.58
C ARG A 60 -26.24 1.59 0.09
N LEU A 61 -26.21 1.57 1.42
CA LEU A 61 -26.13 0.37 2.24
C LEU A 61 -27.49 -0.02 2.84
N ASN A 62 -28.56 0.50 2.28
CA ASN A 62 -29.92 0.21 2.70
C ASN A 62 -30.81 -0.15 1.52
N GLN A 63 -31.82 -0.96 1.82
CA GLN A 63 -32.97 -1.20 0.95
C GLN A 63 -34.19 -0.61 1.64
N ASP A 64 -34.81 0.37 0.98
CA ASP A 64 -35.95 1.14 1.51
C ASP A 64 -35.67 1.67 2.93
N GLU A 65 -36.66 1.60 3.80
CA GLU A 65 -36.69 2.26 5.11
C GLU A 65 -36.49 1.30 6.29
N ARG A 66 -36.19 0.01 6.01
CA ARG A 66 -36.24 -1.05 7.04
C ARG A 66 -35.09 -2.04 6.99
N THR A 67 -34.25 -1.99 5.96
CA THR A 67 -33.21 -3.00 5.74
C THR A 67 -31.88 -2.31 5.51
N VAL A 68 -30.83 -2.76 6.22
CA VAL A 68 -29.44 -2.35 6.01
C VAL A 68 -28.55 -3.56 5.78
N VAL A 69 -27.43 -3.35 5.09
CA VAL A 69 -26.33 -4.30 4.96
C VAL A 69 -25.08 -3.71 5.60
N LEU A 70 -24.34 -4.54 6.31
CA LEU A 70 -23.13 -4.17 7.05
C LEU A 70 -22.09 -5.30 7.01
N GLY A 71 -20.85 -4.99 7.38
CA GLY A 71 -19.73 -5.93 7.34
C GLY A 71 -19.49 -6.51 5.95
N ASP A 72 -19.13 -7.79 5.89
CA ASP A 72 -18.80 -8.48 4.63
C ASP A 72 -19.96 -8.54 3.63
N CYS A 73 -21.22 -8.37 4.06
CA CYS A 73 -22.34 -8.22 3.13
C CYS A 73 -22.30 -6.88 2.37
N ALA A 74 -21.75 -5.83 2.96
CA ALA A 74 -21.66 -4.49 2.39
C ALA A 74 -20.32 -4.23 1.70
N HIS A 75 -19.22 -4.72 2.28
CA HIS A 75 -17.87 -4.52 1.79
C HIS A 75 -16.99 -5.72 2.12
N THR A 76 -16.37 -6.31 1.11
CA THR A 76 -15.40 -7.41 1.29
C THR A 76 -14.01 -6.95 0.88
N VAL A 77 -13.03 -7.24 1.74
CA VAL A 77 -11.62 -6.94 1.49
C VAL A 77 -10.74 -8.14 1.81
N LYS A 78 -9.58 -8.21 1.16
CA LYS A 78 -8.54 -9.18 1.52
C LYS A 78 -7.92 -8.80 2.88
N PRO A 79 -7.45 -9.77 3.69
CA PRO A 79 -7.01 -9.55 5.06
C PRO A 79 -5.61 -8.91 5.16
N TYR A 80 -5.25 -8.01 4.25
CA TYR A 80 -3.91 -7.41 4.21
C TYR A 80 -3.66 -6.41 5.34
N PHE A 81 -4.67 -5.61 5.67
CA PHE A 81 -4.58 -4.62 6.74
C PHE A 81 -5.17 -5.09 8.08
N GLY A 82 -5.82 -6.26 8.10
CA GLY A 82 -6.58 -6.72 9.28
C GLY A 82 -7.80 -5.85 9.61
N LEU A 83 -8.34 -5.10 8.63
CA LEU A 83 -9.41 -4.12 8.87
C LEU A 83 -10.83 -4.61 8.55
N GLY A 84 -11.01 -5.82 8.00
CA GLY A 84 -12.34 -6.34 7.67
C GLY A 84 -13.26 -6.40 8.89
N ALA A 85 -12.86 -7.16 9.92
CA ALA A 85 -13.61 -7.27 11.17
C ALA A 85 -13.74 -5.92 11.90
N ASN A 86 -12.67 -5.11 11.93
CA ASN A 86 -12.70 -3.78 12.55
C ASN A 86 -13.72 -2.86 11.87
N SER A 87 -13.76 -2.84 10.53
CA SER A 87 -14.74 -2.06 9.76
C SER A 87 -16.16 -2.58 9.95
N ALA A 88 -16.36 -3.90 10.03
CA ALA A 88 -17.68 -4.47 10.31
C ALA A 88 -18.19 -4.07 11.71
N LEU A 89 -17.33 -4.05 12.72
CA LEU A 89 -17.69 -3.57 14.06
C LEU A 89 -17.95 -2.05 14.08
N GLU A 90 -17.19 -1.30 13.28
CA GLU A 90 -17.46 0.12 13.06
C GLU A 90 -18.86 0.33 12.45
N ASP A 91 -19.28 -0.46 11.46
CA ASP A 91 -20.63 -0.36 10.92
C ASP A 91 -21.71 -0.56 12.00
N VAL A 92 -21.54 -1.53 12.90
CA VAL A 92 -22.48 -1.76 14.01
C VAL A 92 -22.56 -0.55 14.93
N LYS A 93 -21.42 0.07 15.25
CA LYS A 93 -21.37 1.30 16.05
C LYS A 93 -22.14 2.43 15.36
N PHE A 94 -21.90 2.65 14.08
CA PHE A 94 -22.57 3.69 13.30
C PHE A 94 -24.08 3.45 13.16
N LEU A 95 -24.50 2.19 13.01
CA LEU A 95 -25.92 1.83 12.98
C LEU A 95 -26.60 2.14 14.33
N ARG A 96 -25.97 1.75 15.44
CA ARG A 96 -26.45 2.08 16.78
C ARG A 96 -26.58 3.59 16.96
N ASP A 97 -25.55 4.35 16.58
CA ASP A 97 -25.53 5.81 16.73
C ASP A 97 -26.61 6.47 15.86
N ALA A 98 -26.87 5.96 14.65
CA ALA A 98 -27.97 6.42 13.80
C ALA A 98 -29.35 6.13 14.43
N ILE A 99 -29.55 4.94 15.01
CA ILE A 99 -30.79 4.59 15.73
C ILE A 99 -31.01 5.50 16.94
N GLN A 100 -29.94 5.82 17.68
CA GLN A 100 -30.04 6.68 18.87
C GLN A 100 -30.25 8.16 18.56
N SER A 101 -29.78 8.63 17.39
CA SER A 101 -29.82 10.05 17.00
C SER A 101 -31.03 10.43 16.14
N THR A 102 -31.89 9.47 15.79
CA THR A 102 -33.06 9.69 14.93
C THR A 102 -34.35 9.29 15.65
N ASN A 103 -35.48 9.83 15.20
CA ASN A 103 -36.78 9.62 15.86
C ASN A 103 -37.47 8.31 15.44
N ASN A 104 -37.06 7.72 14.31
CA ASN A 104 -37.67 6.52 13.76
C ASN A 104 -36.63 5.69 12.98
N LEU A 105 -36.94 4.41 12.76
CA LEU A 105 -36.03 3.48 12.08
C LEU A 105 -35.77 3.84 10.62
N SER A 106 -36.74 4.46 9.94
CA SER A 106 -36.60 4.87 8.54
C SER A 106 -35.46 5.88 8.38
N ASP A 107 -35.48 6.92 9.22
CA ASP A 107 -34.44 7.94 9.28
C ASP A 107 -33.09 7.34 9.70
N ALA A 108 -33.08 6.41 10.68
CA ALA A 108 -31.87 5.73 11.13
C ALA A 108 -31.17 4.96 10.00
N VAL A 109 -31.96 4.22 9.20
CA VAL A 109 -31.48 3.42 8.07
C VAL A 109 -30.85 4.31 6.99
N LEU A 110 -31.49 5.44 6.68
CA LEU A 110 -30.97 6.41 5.72
C LEU A 110 -29.70 7.10 6.23
N GLU A 111 -29.67 7.49 7.49
CA GLU A 111 -28.51 8.17 8.09
C GLU A 111 -27.30 7.21 8.22
N PHE A 112 -27.51 5.96 8.62
CA PHE A 112 -26.46 4.93 8.60
C PHE A 112 -25.86 4.78 7.19
N SER A 113 -26.70 4.60 6.18
CA SER A 113 -26.29 4.43 4.78
C SER A 113 -25.46 5.61 4.29
N LYS A 114 -25.90 6.83 4.60
CA LYS A 114 -25.21 8.08 4.24
C LYS A 114 -23.84 8.21 4.90
N GLN A 115 -23.71 7.81 6.17
CA GLN A 115 -22.43 7.88 6.90
C GLN A 115 -21.45 6.78 6.46
N ARG A 116 -21.92 5.55 6.24
CA ARG A 116 -21.05 4.38 6.02
C ARG A 116 -20.73 4.04 4.57
N ALA A 117 -21.58 4.38 3.61
CA ALA A 117 -21.38 4.03 2.21
C ALA A 117 -20.00 4.48 1.67
N LYS A 118 -19.64 5.75 1.86
CA LYS A 118 -18.36 6.30 1.37
C LYS A 118 -17.14 5.77 2.11
N GLU A 119 -17.30 5.41 3.38
CA GLU A 119 -16.25 4.80 4.19
C GLU A 119 -15.95 3.38 3.69
N ALA A 120 -17.00 2.57 3.49
CA ALA A 120 -16.90 1.23 2.90
C ALA A 120 -16.29 1.26 1.49
N GLU A 121 -16.71 2.19 0.64
CA GLU A 121 -16.13 2.38 -0.70
C GLU A 121 -14.62 2.71 -0.61
N ALA A 122 -14.25 3.62 0.30
CA ALA A 122 -12.87 4.04 0.48
C ALA A 122 -12.00 2.89 1.00
N LEU A 123 -12.48 2.11 1.97
CA LEU A 123 -11.80 0.91 2.46
C LEU A 123 -11.52 -0.09 1.33
N VAL A 124 -12.55 -0.44 0.55
CA VAL A 124 -12.42 -1.40 -0.55
C VAL A 124 -11.46 -0.89 -1.62
N ARG A 125 -11.51 0.41 -1.96
CA ARG A 125 -10.60 1.02 -2.91
C ARG A 125 -9.15 0.98 -2.43
N ILE A 126 -8.88 1.42 -1.19
CA ILE A 126 -7.53 1.42 -0.61
C ILE A 126 -6.98 -0.01 -0.56
N SER A 127 -7.81 -0.98 -0.15
CA SER A 127 -7.40 -2.38 -0.09
C SER A 127 -7.12 -2.98 -1.47
N ARG A 128 -7.88 -2.59 -2.50
CA ARG A 128 -7.67 -3.04 -3.88
C ARG A 128 -6.40 -2.42 -4.48
N GLU A 129 -6.06 -1.19 -4.14
CA GLU A 129 -4.83 -0.52 -4.62
C GLU A 129 -3.58 -1.27 -4.16
N LEU A 130 -3.56 -1.79 -2.93
CA LEU A 130 -2.47 -2.64 -2.43
C LEU A 130 -2.34 -3.95 -3.22
N ASP A 131 -3.44 -4.54 -3.69
CA ASP A 131 -3.46 -5.86 -4.34
C ASP A 131 -3.04 -5.82 -5.82
N ARG A 132 -2.84 -4.65 -6.42
CA ARG A 132 -2.51 -4.54 -7.84
C ARG A 132 -1.13 -5.16 -8.11
N PRO A 133 -0.99 -6.08 -9.08
CA PRO A 133 0.29 -6.71 -9.35
C PRO A 133 1.27 -5.79 -10.10
N GLY A 134 2.56 -6.05 -9.94
CA GLY A 134 3.63 -5.50 -10.77
C GLY A 134 3.81 -3.98 -10.69
N LYS A 135 4.23 -3.38 -11.80
CA LYS A 135 4.56 -1.94 -11.87
C LYS A 135 3.37 -1.05 -11.49
N LEU A 136 2.14 -1.48 -11.80
CA LEU A 136 0.96 -0.71 -11.48
C LEU A 136 0.74 -0.62 -9.96
N GLY A 137 0.87 -1.72 -9.22
CA GLY A 137 0.82 -1.69 -7.75
C GLY A 137 1.97 -0.90 -7.14
N PHE A 138 3.17 -1.03 -7.72
CA PHE A 138 4.31 -0.23 -7.28
C PHE A 138 4.04 1.28 -7.41
N VAL A 139 3.60 1.74 -8.58
CA VAL A 139 3.36 3.17 -8.84
C VAL A 139 2.12 3.69 -8.11
N THR A 140 1.07 2.89 -7.95
CA THR A 140 -0.19 3.34 -7.36
C THR A 140 -0.25 3.20 -5.84
N PHE A 141 0.61 2.37 -5.23
CA PHE A 141 0.58 2.13 -3.78
C PHE A 141 1.97 2.24 -3.13
N ILE A 142 2.98 1.49 -3.58
CA ILE A 142 4.30 1.46 -2.91
C ILE A 142 5.06 2.78 -3.01
N LEU A 143 5.17 3.35 -4.20
CA LEU A 143 5.85 4.62 -4.40
C LEU A 143 5.17 5.74 -3.58
N PRO A 144 3.83 5.90 -3.59
CA PRO A 144 3.14 6.80 -2.67
C PRO A 144 3.46 6.57 -1.20
N LEU A 145 3.51 5.32 -0.72
CA LEU A 145 3.88 5.02 0.68
C LEU A 145 5.31 5.47 1.02
N ILE A 146 6.26 5.23 0.12
CA ILE A 146 7.66 5.65 0.29
C ILE A 146 7.73 7.18 0.33
N LEU A 147 7.09 7.84 -0.62
CA LEU A 147 7.08 9.31 -0.69
C LEU A 147 6.41 9.91 0.55
N ASP A 148 5.25 9.39 0.97
CA ASP A 148 4.60 9.81 2.22
C ASP A 148 5.55 9.71 3.41
N SER A 149 6.29 8.61 3.53
CA SER A 149 7.21 8.40 4.65
C SER A 149 8.39 9.39 4.63
N ILE A 150 8.93 9.69 3.44
CA ILE A 150 10.01 10.69 3.27
C ILE A 150 9.50 12.09 3.60
N PHE A 151 8.38 12.50 3.00
CA PHE A 151 7.83 13.84 3.17
C PHE A 151 7.33 14.09 4.60
N HIS A 152 6.71 13.08 5.24
CA HIS A 152 6.34 13.16 6.64
C HIS A 152 7.57 13.31 7.55
N ARG A 153 8.66 12.58 7.28
CA ARG A 153 9.90 12.73 8.05
C ARG A 153 10.53 14.12 7.89
N LEU A 154 10.47 14.71 6.69
CA LEU A 154 11.06 16.02 6.41
C LEU A 154 10.19 17.19 6.91
N ALA A 155 8.87 17.08 6.77
CA ALA A 155 7.93 18.14 7.12
C ALA A 155 6.65 17.55 7.76
N PRO A 156 6.74 17.02 9.00
CA PRO A 156 5.62 16.31 9.65
C PRO A 156 4.42 17.21 9.97
N LYS A 157 4.63 18.53 10.05
CA LYS A 157 3.55 19.52 10.20
C LYS A 157 2.74 19.73 8.91
N LEU A 158 3.32 19.39 7.76
CA LEU A 158 2.71 19.62 6.44
C LEU A 158 2.19 18.33 5.81
N PHE A 159 2.87 17.20 6.01
CA PHE A 159 2.50 15.90 5.43
C PHE A 159 2.16 14.89 6.52
N GLU A 160 1.05 14.18 6.34
CA GLU A 160 0.66 13.10 7.26
C GLU A 160 1.47 11.83 6.99
N PRO A 161 1.57 10.91 7.96
CA PRO A 161 2.20 9.61 7.74
C PRO A 161 1.57 8.85 6.59
N ASN A 162 2.26 7.80 6.14
CA ASN A 162 1.77 6.95 5.06
C ASN A 162 0.39 6.33 5.37
N THR A 163 -0.31 5.93 4.32
CA THR A 163 -1.68 5.37 4.41
C THR A 163 -1.81 4.26 5.45
N ILE A 164 -0.85 3.33 5.54
CA ILE A 164 -0.92 2.21 6.49
C ILE A 164 -0.92 2.71 7.94
N ALA A 165 -0.01 3.64 8.25
CA ALA A 165 0.06 4.24 9.59
C ALA A 165 -1.20 5.05 9.92
N MET A 166 -1.78 5.76 8.94
CA MET A 166 -3.01 6.51 9.15
C MET A 166 -4.22 5.59 9.43
N LEU A 167 -4.32 4.45 8.75
CA LEU A 167 -5.41 3.48 8.97
C LEU A 167 -5.39 2.83 10.35
N GLN A 168 -4.27 2.93 11.08
CA GLN A 168 -4.14 2.43 12.45
C GLN A 168 -4.40 3.51 13.51
N ARG A 169 -4.65 4.77 13.11
CA ARG A 169 -4.93 5.86 14.04
C ARG A 169 -6.43 5.95 14.33
N GLU A 170 -6.75 6.09 15.60
CA GLU A 170 -8.11 6.41 16.03
C GLU A 170 -8.53 7.79 15.51
N GLY A 171 -9.82 7.93 15.20
CA GLY A 171 -10.42 9.20 14.77
C GLY A 171 -10.28 9.55 13.29
N TYR A 172 -9.61 8.72 12.48
CA TYR A 172 -9.52 8.89 11.03
C TYR A 172 -10.43 7.90 10.29
N GLY A 173 -11.41 8.44 9.53
CA GLY A 173 -12.18 7.63 8.59
C GLY A 173 -11.38 7.27 7.33
N PHE A 174 -11.69 6.14 6.68
CA PHE A 174 -11.13 5.73 5.40
C PHE A 174 -11.29 6.82 4.32
N GLN A 175 -12.44 7.50 4.28
CA GLN A 175 -12.67 8.61 3.35
C GLN A 175 -11.72 9.78 3.64
N GLN A 176 -11.53 10.10 4.92
CA GLN A 176 -10.64 11.18 5.35
C GLN A 176 -9.20 10.88 5.00
N VAL A 177 -8.73 9.64 5.23
CA VAL A 177 -7.41 9.18 4.82
C VAL A 177 -7.25 9.33 3.30
N ALA A 178 -8.22 8.85 2.50
CA ALA A 178 -8.16 8.97 1.05
C ALA A 178 -8.10 10.44 0.58
N ARG A 179 -8.90 11.33 1.18
CA ARG A 179 -8.88 12.77 0.86
C ARG A 179 -7.55 13.40 1.24
N ARG A 180 -7.06 13.11 2.44
CA ARG A 180 -5.79 13.67 2.93
C ARG A 180 -4.63 13.23 2.05
N LYS A 181 -4.58 11.96 1.66
CA LYS A 181 -3.55 11.44 0.77
C LYS A 181 -3.56 12.11 -0.59
N ARG A 182 -4.73 12.45 -1.15
CA ARG A 182 -4.81 13.26 -2.38
C ARG A 182 -4.17 14.63 -2.22
N LEU A 183 -4.38 15.30 -1.09
CA LEU A 183 -3.75 16.60 -0.81
C LEU A 183 -2.24 16.46 -0.65
N ASP A 184 -1.78 15.44 0.08
CA ASP A 184 -0.34 15.15 0.22
C ASP A 184 0.27 14.88 -1.16
N ARG A 185 -0.40 14.12 -2.04
CA ARG A 185 0.07 13.89 -3.43
C ARG A 185 0.22 15.20 -4.20
N LEU A 186 -0.76 16.10 -4.13
CA LEU A 186 -0.69 17.41 -4.81
C LEU A 186 0.49 18.24 -4.32
N GLY A 187 0.67 18.32 -3.00
CA GLY A 187 1.80 19.04 -2.40
C GLY A 187 3.14 18.44 -2.82
N GLN A 188 3.26 17.11 -2.82
CA GLN A 188 4.49 16.43 -3.22
C GLN A 188 4.81 16.58 -4.69
N ILE A 189 3.80 16.48 -5.58
CA ILE A 189 3.97 16.76 -7.01
C ILE A 189 4.41 18.22 -7.21
N GLY A 190 3.82 19.16 -6.47
CA GLY A 190 4.21 20.56 -6.52
C GLY A 190 5.67 20.78 -6.10
N ILE A 191 6.11 20.20 -4.98
CA ILE A 191 7.49 20.33 -4.48
C ILE A 191 8.49 19.67 -5.44
N ILE A 192 8.21 18.44 -5.89
CA ILE A 192 9.09 17.72 -6.80
C ILE A 192 9.17 18.45 -8.15
N GLY A 193 8.02 18.85 -8.70
CA GLY A 193 7.94 19.58 -9.97
C GLY A 193 8.63 20.95 -9.90
N GLY A 194 8.42 21.69 -8.81
CA GLY A 194 9.08 22.96 -8.56
C GLY A 194 10.60 22.82 -8.42
N GLY A 195 11.06 21.82 -7.66
CA GLY A 195 12.48 21.50 -7.53
C GLY A 195 13.14 21.14 -8.86
N LEU A 196 12.51 20.25 -9.64
CA LEU A 196 12.99 19.88 -10.98
C LEU A 196 13.05 21.09 -11.93
N THR A 197 12.01 21.93 -11.92
CA THR A 197 11.97 23.15 -12.74
C THR A 197 13.08 24.12 -12.34
N GLY A 198 13.30 24.30 -11.04
CA GLY A 198 14.40 25.12 -10.51
C GLY A 198 15.77 24.60 -10.94
N ILE A 199 16.01 23.30 -10.85
CA ILE A 199 17.26 22.65 -11.30
C ILE A 199 17.46 22.87 -12.81
N ILE A 200 16.41 22.71 -13.62
CA ILE A 200 16.49 22.94 -15.07
C ILE A 200 16.81 24.40 -15.37
N ALA A 201 16.16 25.34 -14.69
CA ALA A 201 16.41 26.78 -14.85
C ALA A 201 17.84 27.15 -14.44
N ALA A 202 18.32 26.67 -13.30
CA ALA A 202 19.68 26.87 -12.82
C ALA A 202 20.71 26.29 -13.80
N THR A 203 20.49 25.06 -14.30
CA THR A 203 21.35 24.44 -15.29
C THR A 203 21.42 25.27 -16.58
N LYS A 204 20.27 25.73 -17.10
CA LYS A 204 20.22 26.60 -18.29
C LYS A 204 20.94 27.93 -18.05
N PHE A 205 20.76 28.53 -16.89
CA PHE A 205 21.45 29.76 -16.51
C PHE A 205 22.97 29.56 -16.47
N SER A 206 23.45 28.51 -15.81
CA SER A 206 24.87 28.16 -15.73
C SER A 206 25.48 27.90 -17.10
N VAL A 207 24.81 27.11 -17.96
CA VAL A 207 25.26 26.87 -19.35
C VAL A 207 25.35 28.19 -20.13
N ASN A 208 24.37 29.08 -19.99
CA ASN A 208 24.37 30.39 -20.65
C ASN A 208 25.50 31.29 -20.16
N ALA A 209 25.75 31.34 -18.85
CA ALA A 209 26.83 32.13 -18.25
C ALA A 209 28.20 31.63 -18.73
N VAL A 210 28.44 30.31 -18.66
CA VAL A 210 29.70 29.68 -19.09
C VAL A 210 29.93 29.85 -20.60
N ALA A 211 28.89 29.68 -21.42
CA ALA A 211 28.98 29.90 -22.87
C ALA A 211 29.36 31.34 -23.22
N LYS A 212 28.81 32.33 -22.50
CA LYS A 212 29.17 33.74 -22.65
C LYS A 212 30.62 34.00 -22.24
N CYS A 213 31.07 33.48 -21.10
CA CYS A 213 32.45 33.66 -20.62
C CYS A 213 33.49 33.00 -21.54
N LEU A 214 33.19 31.83 -22.10
CA LEU A 214 34.11 31.08 -22.96
C LEU A 214 34.00 31.44 -24.46
N GLY A 215 33.11 32.35 -24.85
CA GLY A 215 32.86 32.69 -26.25
C GLY A 215 32.40 31.50 -27.12
N ARG A 216 31.86 30.45 -26.49
CA ARG A 216 31.50 29.18 -27.14
C ARG A 216 29.99 29.09 -27.37
N LYS A 217 29.57 28.31 -28.36
CA LYS A 217 28.14 28.02 -28.58
C LYS A 217 27.57 27.23 -27.40
N ARG A 218 26.33 27.57 -26.99
CA ARG A 218 25.62 26.92 -25.87
C ARG A 218 25.54 25.40 -26.02
N SER A 219 25.36 24.91 -27.26
CA SER A 219 25.30 23.49 -27.58
C SER A 219 26.60 22.75 -27.24
N THR A 220 27.76 23.38 -27.45
CA THR A 220 29.07 22.79 -27.16
C THR A 220 29.28 22.63 -25.65
N VAL A 221 28.88 23.64 -24.85
CA VAL A 221 28.97 23.62 -23.38
C VAL A 221 27.99 22.61 -22.77
N ALA A 222 26.77 22.54 -23.30
CA ALA A 222 25.79 21.55 -22.85
C ALA A 222 26.24 20.11 -23.13
N ALA A 223 26.78 19.84 -24.33
CA ALA A 223 27.28 18.51 -24.69
C ALA A 223 28.44 18.05 -23.79
N THR A 224 29.36 18.96 -23.45
CA THR A 224 30.48 18.63 -22.54
C THR A 224 30.00 18.33 -21.12
N LEU A 225 29.02 19.08 -20.61
CA LEU A 225 28.40 18.82 -19.30
C LEU A 225 27.67 17.48 -19.24
N ILE A 226 26.93 17.12 -20.30
CA ILE A 226 26.23 15.82 -20.39
C ILE A 226 27.24 14.66 -20.43
N VAL A 227 28.34 14.80 -21.18
CA VAL A 227 29.40 13.78 -21.24
C VAL A 227 30.10 13.63 -19.88
N ALA A 228 30.37 14.75 -19.19
CA ALA A 228 30.95 14.74 -17.85
C ALA A 228 30.02 14.08 -16.80
N LEU A 229 28.72 14.37 -16.85
CA LEU A 229 27.71 13.76 -15.98
C LEU A 229 27.46 12.28 -16.33
N GLY A 230 27.47 11.92 -17.62
CA GLY A 230 27.32 10.54 -18.08
C GLY A 230 28.49 9.63 -17.72
N ALA A 231 29.69 10.20 -17.54
CA ALA A 231 30.85 9.49 -16.99
C ALA A 231 30.70 9.18 -15.49
N VAL A 232 29.86 9.92 -14.77
CA VAL A 232 29.48 9.64 -13.37
C VAL A 232 28.32 8.65 -13.38
N ARG A 233 28.63 7.36 -13.48
CA ARG A 233 27.67 6.23 -13.39
C ARG A 233 26.78 6.36 -12.15
N LEU A 234 25.53 6.78 -12.35
CA LEU A 234 24.52 6.86 -11.29
C LEU A 234 23.16 6.29 -11.73
N ILE A 235 23.17 5.11 -12.35
CA ILE A 235 21.95 4.34 -12.64
C ILE A 235 22.18 2.85 -12.37
N ARG A 236 22.46 2.50 -11.12
CA ARG A 236 22.46 1.10 -10.65
C ARG A 236 21.48 0.78 -9.51
N PRO A 237 21.09 1.70 -8.60
CA PRO A 237 20.25 1.28 -7.48
C PRO A 237 18.74 1.21 -7.79
N LEU A 238 18.26 1.84 -8.87
CA LEU A 238 16.82 1.94 -9.18
C LEU A 238 16.24 0.72 -9.92
N MET A 239 17.05 -0.09 -10.59
CA MET A 239 16.56 -1.26 -11.34
C MET A 239 16.28 -2.50 -10.48
N GLY A 240 16.76 -2.54 -9.23
CA GLY A 240 16.54 -3.69 -8.32
C GLY A 240 15.11 -3.84 -7.82
N TYR A 241 14.25 -2.83 -8.00
CA TYR A 241 12.87 -2.81 -7.50
C TYR A 241 11.81 -3.09 -8.58
N LEU A 242 12.22 -3.28 -9.84
CA LEU A 242 11.32 -3.54 -10.97
C LEU A 242 11.34 -5.02 -11.38
N VAL A 243 11.26 -5.93 -10.40
CA VAL A 243 11.11 -7.36 -10.68
C VAL A 243 9.67 -7.61 -11.16
N PRO A 244 9.45 -8.19 -12.35
CA PRO A 244 8.12 -8.51 -12.85
C PRO A 244 7.40 -9.51 -11.94
N GLY A 245 6.15 -9.23 -11.56
CA GLY A 245 5.26 -10.21 -10.91
C GLY A 245 5.12 -10.14 -9.38
N LEU A 246 5.84 -9.26 -8.68
CA LEU A 246 5.64 -9.08 -7.23
C LEU A 246 4.46 -8.16 -6.93
N ALA A 247 3.64 -8.55 -5.95
CA ALA A 247 2.63 -7.66 -5.39
C ALA A 247 3.32 -6.64 -4.46
N PRO A 248 2.77 -5.41 -4.34
CA PRO A 248 3.18 -4.43 -3.33
C PRO A 248 3.44 -5.00 -1.93
N ALA A 249 2.59 -5.92 -1.47
CA ALA A 249 2.75 -6.59 -0.17
C ALA A 249 4.10 -7.32 -0.02
N ASP A 250 4.62 -7.91 -1.10
CA ASP A 250 5.89 -8.64 -1.09
C ASP A 250 7.10 -7.69 -0.99
N VAL A 251 6.97 -6.47 -1.51
CA VAL A 251 8.01 -5.43 -1.45
C VAL A 251 8.17 -4.90 -0.02
N LEU A 252 7.06 -4.78 0.73
CA LEU A 252 7.09 -4.37 2.14
C LEU A 252 7.87 -5.35 3.03
N ASN A 253 7.77 -6.66 2.75
CA ASN A 253 8.53 -7.69 3.48
C ASN A 253 10.05 -7.63 3.21
N LYS A 254 10.47 -7.36 1.95
CA LYS A 254 11.90 -7.14 1.63
C LYS A 254 12.46 -5.85 2.23
N THR A 255 11.62 -4.83 2.41
CA THR A 255 12.06 -3.56 3.00
C THR A 255 12.31 -3.70 4.50
N LYS A 256 11.51 -4.51 5.22
CA LYS A 256 11.77 -4.86 6.62
C LYS A 256 13.10 -5.59 6.81
N SER A 257 13.44 -6.57 5.96
CA SER A 257 14.68 -7.36 6.12
C SER A 257 15.96 -6.54 5.93
N LYS A 258 15.92 -5.46 5.15
CA LYS A 258 17.05 -4.55 4.95
C LYS A 258 17.20 -3.50 6.04
N VAL A 259 16.10 -3.10 6.69
CA VAL A 259 16.13 -2.14 7.80
C VAL A 259 16.65 -2.82 9.08
N THR A 260 16.37 -4.10 9.29
CA THR A 260 16.91 -4.86 10.44
C THR A 260 18.37 -5.30 10.28
N GLY A 261 18.94 -5.23 9.08
CA GLY A 261 20.34 -5.59 8.81
C GLY A 261 21.36 -4.46 8.96
N ALA A 262 20.95 -3.28 9.40
CA ALA A 262 21.81 -2.08 9.47
C ALA A 262 21.87 -1.42 10.87
N GLY A 263 21.60 -2.18 11.95
CA GLY A 263 21.52 -1.60 13.30
C GLY A 263 21.79 -2.58 14.43
N GLY A 264 22.75 -3.48 14.29
CA GLY A 264 23.16 -4.40 15.35
C GLY A 264 24.66 -4.51 15.47
N ASN A 265 25.31 -3.47 16.02
CA ASN A 265 26.61 -3.60 16.65
C ASN A 265 26.64 -2.73 17.91
N GLU A 266 27.08 -3.35 19.00
CA GLU A 266 27.44 -2.80 20.32
C GLU A 266 26.30 -2.28 21.22
N LEU A 267 25.99 -3.06 22.26
CA LEU A 267 26.52 -2.86 23.62
C LEU A 267 26.05 -4.02 24.53
N SER A 268 27.01 -4.52 25.30
CA SER A 268 26.95 -5.36 26.53
C SER A 268 25.59 -5.80 27.06
#